data_AF-A0A379TVH9-F1
#
_entry.id   AF-A0A379TVH9-F1
#
_cell.length_a   1.000
_cell.length_b   1.000
_cell.length_c   1.000
_cell.angle_alpha   90.00
_cell.angle_beta   90.00
_cell.angle_gamma   90.00
#
_symmetry.space_group_name_H-M   'P 1'
#
loop_
_entity.id
_entity.type
_entity.pdbx_description
1 polymer ?
#
loop_
_entity_poly.entity_id
_entity_poly.type
_entity_poly.pdbx_seq_one_letter_code
_entity_poly.pdbx_strand_id
1 'polypeptide(L)' 'MPELTELPEGPFTRQQAEAVASQYTNVAIEDDQGSHFRLVIRNTDGSLIWRDWNFAARAGQGLNRFIADYGIRKGPV' A
#
# COMPACT_ATOMS: atom_id res chain seq x y z
N MET A 1 -1.81 19.12 2.56
CA MET A 1 -2.36 18.24 3.62
C MET A 1 -1.26 17.24 3.94
N PRO A 2 -0.77 17.21 5.18
CA PRO A 2 0.48 16.52 5.51
C PRO A 2 0.31 15.00 5.45
N GLU A 3 1.45 14.35 5.22
CA GLU A 3 1.70 12.95 4.93
C GLU A 3 0.88 11.96 5.78
N LEU A 4 -0.02 11.21 5.14
CA LEU A 4 -0.42 9.89 5.65
C LEU A 4 0.71 8.92 5.28
N THR A 5 1.66 8.77 6.19
CA THR A 5 2.77 7.80 6.06
C THR A 5 2.28 6.36 6.23
N GLU A 6 1.10 6.17 6.80
CA GLU A 6 0.57 4.87 7.26
C GLU A 6 -0.94 4.75 6.96
N LEU A 7 -1.37 3.55 6.59
CA LEU A 7 -2.80 3.22 6.41
C LEU A 7 -3.50 3.08 7.78
N PRO A 8 -4.82 3.32 7.87
CA PRO A 8 -5.58 2.92 9.05
C PRO A 8 -5.47 1.41 9.27
N GLU A 9 -5.50 0.93 10.52
CA GLU A 9 -5.33 -0.51 10.82
C GLU A 9 -6.35 -1.42 10.09
N GLY A 10 -7.53 -0.89 9.78
CA GLY A 10 -8.63 -1.57 9.10
C GLY A 10 -8.75 -1.21 7.61
N PRO A 11 -9.99 -1.12 7.09
CA PRO A 11 -10.24 -0.72 5.71
C PRO A 11 -9.69 0.67 5.39
N PHE A 12 -9.30 0.87 4.13
CA PHE A 12 -8.74 2.12 3.64
C PHE A 12 -9.34 2.56 2.30
N THR A 13 -9.21 3.85 2.02
CA THR A 13 -9.72 4.50 0.80
C THR A 13 -8.68 4.52 -0.29
N ARG A 14 -9.13 4.74 -1.54
CA ARG A 14 -8.23 4.87 -2.70
C ARG A 14 -7.22 6.00 -2.51
N GLN A 15 -7.67 7.15 -2.00
CA GLN A 15 -6.80 8.28 -1.73
C GLN A 15 -5.70 7.95 -0.69
N GLN A 16 -6.00 7.15 0.32
CA GLN A 16 -5.00 6.68 1.29
C GLN A 16 -4.00 5.74 0.64
N ALA A 17 -4.48 4.79 -0.17
CA ALA A 17 -3.63 3.87 -0.92
C ALA A 17 -2.72 4.59 -1.91
N GLU A 18 -3.23 5.59 -2.63
CA GLU A 18 -2.49 6.44 -3.56
C GLU A 18 -1.42 7.26 -2.82
N ALA A 19 -1.74 7.83 -1.66
CA ALA A 19 -0.79 8.55 -0.84
C ALA A 19 0.38 7.66 -0.40
N VAL A 20 0.11 6.40 -0.04
CA VAL A 20 1.13 5.42 0.32
C VAL A 20 1.93 4.99 -0.92
N ALA A 21 1.27 4.56 -2.00
CA ALA A 21 1.94 4.15 -3.25
C ALA A 21 2.76 5.29 -3.89
N SER A 22 2.40 6.56 -3.65
CA SER A 22 3.17 7.70 -4.11
C SER A 22 4.55 7.76 -3.46
N GLN A 23 4.72 7.26 -2.24
CA GLN A 23 5.97 7.34 -1.47
C GLN A 23 6.92 6.15 -1.70
N TYR A 24 6.41 5.01 -2.18
CA TYR A 24 7.20 3.78 -2.35
C TYR A 24 7.23 3.33 -3.81
N THR A 25 8.39 2.91 -4.29
CA THR A 25 8.58 2.43 -5.67
C THR A 25 7.94 1.06 -5.89
N ASN A 26 7.84 0.26 -4.82
CA ASN A 26 7.43 -1.13 -4.87
C ASN A 26 6.04 -1.39 -4.29
N VAL A 27 5.28 -0.33 -4.02
CA VAL A 27 3.90 -0.40 -3.55
C VAL A 27 2.98 0.14 -4.63
N ALA A 28 2.00 -0.65 -5.05
CA ALA A 28 1.09 -0.30 -6.14
C ALA A 28 -0.34 -0.76 -5.85
N ILE A 29 -1.31 -0.05 -6.43
CA ILE A 29 -2.71 -0.47 -6.45
C ILE A 29 -2.90 -1.43 -7.62
N GLU A 30 -3.47 -2.61 -7.37
CA GLU A 30 -3.82 -3.60 -8.39
C GLU A 30 -5.28 -4.06 -8.24
N ASP A 31 -5.78 -4.75 -9.27
CA ASP A 31 -7.14 -5.32 -9.34
C ASP A 31 -8.23 -4.29 -8.99
N ASP A 32 -8.06 -3.06 -9.52
CA ASP A 32 -8.95 -1.92 -9.31
C ASP A 32 -10.29 -2.13 -10.01
N GLN A 33 -11.31 -2.53 -9.24
CA GLN A 33 -12.70 -2.73 -9.67
C GLN A 33 -13.60 -1.57 -9.17
N GLY A 34 -13.06 -0.35 -9.17
CA GLY A 34 -13.74 0.85 -8.65
C GLY A 34 -13.61 0.96 -7.14
N SER A 35 -14.59 0.45 -6.37
CA SER A 35 -14.58 0.54 -4.90
C SER A 35 -13.74 -0.54 -4.22
N HIS A 36 -13.51 -1.65 -4.93
CA HIS A 36 -12.70 -2.77 -4.45
C HIS A 36 -11.38 -2.80 -5.22
N PHE A 37 -10.28 -2.74 -4.49
CA PHE A 37 -8.94 -2.79 -5.03
C PHE A 37 -8.01 -3.38 -3.97
N ARG A 38 -6.81 -3.79 -4.37
CA ARG A 38 -5.79 -4.26 -3.44
C ARG A 38 -4.57 -3.39 -3.49
N LEU A 39 -3.95 -3.19 -2.33
CA LEU A 39 -2.60 -2.65 -2.27
C LEU A 39 -1.62 -3.82 -2.29
N VAL A 40 -0.62 -3.73 -3.15
CA VAL A 40 0.34 -4.79 -3.43
C VAL A 40 1.74 -4.27 -3.19
N ILE A 41 2.54 -5.06 -2.49
CA ILE A 41 3.95 -4.84 -2.23
C ILE A 41 4.71 -5.89 -3.02
N ARG A 42 5.56 -5.44 -3.95
CA ARG A 42 6.40 -6.32 -4.76
C ARG A 42 7.86 -6.15 -4.37
N ASN A 43 8.67 -7.15 -4.70
CA ASN A 43 10.11 -7.01 -4.66
C ASN A 43 10.62 -6.38 -5.96
N THR A 44 11.89 -6.01 -6.02
CA THR A 44 12.55 -5.44 -7.20
C THR A 44 12.54 -6.37 -8.42
N ASP A 45 12.49 -7.69 -8.20
CA ASP A 45 12.34 -8.71 -9.26
C ASP A 45 10.87 -8.92 -9.70
N GLY A 46 9.91 -8.20 -9.11
CA GLY A 46 8.50 -8.28 -9.42
C GLY A 46 7.72 -9.36 -8.65
N SER A 47 8.40 -10.21 -7.86
CA SER A 47 7.73 -11.16 -6.96
C SER A 47 6.82 -10.47 -5.95
N LEU A 48 5.71 -11.14 -5.63
CA LEU A 48 4.75 -10.66 -4.64
C LEU A 48 5.31 -10.88 -3.23
N ILE A 49 5.50 -9.80 -2.48
CA ILE A 49 5.84 -9.87 -1.04
C ILE A 49 4.56 -9.98 -0.22
N TRP A 50 3.63 -9.06 -0.44
CA TRP A 50 2.35 -9.03 0.28
C TRP A 50 1.29 -8.30 -0.54
N ARG A 51 0.02 -8.60 -0.24
CA ARG A 51 -1.14 -7.85 -0.76
C ARG A 51 -2.31 -7.99 0.18
N ASP A 52 -3.15 -6.97 0.23
CA ASP A 52 -4.45 -7.05 0.91
C ASP A 52 -5.51 -6.18 0.22
N TRP A 53 -6.77 -6.57 0.38
CA TRP A 53 -7.92 -5.85 -0.15
C TRP A 53 -8.25 -4.64 0.72
N ASN A 54 -8.64 -3.55 0.08
CA ASN A 54 -8.94 -2.28 0.77
C ASN A 54 -10.07 -2.36 1.80
N PHE A 55 -10.96 -3.35 1.69
CA PHE A 55 -12.10 -3.55 2.60
C PHE A 55 -11.84 -4.61 3.70
N ALA A 56 -10.67 -5.25 3.72
CA ALA A 56 -10.40 -6.26 4.74
C ALA A 56 -10.28 -5.61 6.13
N ALA A 57 -10.83 -6.29 7.15
CA ALA A 57 -11.00 -5.73 8.50
C ALA A 57 -9.67 -5.35 9.19
N ARG A 58 -8.54 -5.87 8.72
CA ARG A 58 -7.18 -5.60 9.24
C ARG A 58 -6.17 -5.30 8.13
N ALA A 59 -6.64 -4.79 6.99
CA ALA A 59 -5.81 -4.65 5.79
C ALA A 59 -4.58 -3.77 6.06
N GLY A 60 -4.76 -2.62 6.71
CA GLY A 60 -3.64 -1.72 6.98
C GLY A 60 -2.67 -2.24 8.03
N GLN A 61 -3.08 -3.08 8.99
CA GLN A 61 -2.15 -3.68 9.94
C GLN A 61 -1.06 -4.51 9.23
N GLY A 62 -1.48 -5.41 8.33
CA GLY A 62 -0.56 -6.22 7.55
C GLY A 62 0.27 -5.35 6.59
N LEU A 63 -0.41 -4.50 5.81
CA LEU A 63 0.26 -3.65 4.82
C LEU A 63 1.29 -2.70 5.44
N ASN A 64 0.97 -2.01 6.54
CA ASN A 64 1.92 -1.12 7.21
C ASN A 64 3.15 -1.89 7.71
N ARG A 65 2.96 -3.10 8.26
CA ARG A 65 4.07 -3.93 8.73
C ARG A 65 5.00 -4.33 7.58
N PHE A 66 4.46 -4.81 6.46
CA PHE A 66 5.27 -5.20 5.32
C PHE A 66 5.87 -4.00 4.57
N ILE A 67 5.21 -2.85 4.54
CA ILE A 67 5.79 -1.61 4.00
C ILE A 67 6.95 -1.14 4.88
N ALA A 68 6.85 -1.25 6.20
CA ALA A 68 7.94 -0.90 7.10
C ALA A 68 9.17 -1.81 6.91
N ASP A 69 8.95 -3.11 6.74
CA ASP A 69 10.04 -4.09 6.62
C ASP A 69 10.63 -4.16 5.19
N TYR A 70 9.83 -3.94 4.14
CA TYR A 70 10.22 -4.17 2.73
C TYR A 70 9.96 -2.98 1.78
N GLY A 71 9.42 -1.87 2.27
CA GLY A 71 9.10 -0.70 1.46
C GLY A 71 10.35 0.01 0.93
N ILE A 72 10.41 0.20 -0.38
CA ILE A 72 11.49 0.92 -1.05
C ILE A 72 11.02 2.35 -1.28
N ARG A 73 11.44 3.28 -0.42
CA ARG A 73 11.07 4.69 -0.55
C ARG A 73 11.58 5.27 -1.87
N LYS A 74 10.74 6.06 -2.53
CA LYS A 74 11.19 6.92 -3.63
C LYS A 74 12.16 7.94 -3.05
N GLY A 75 13.28 8.15 -3.75
CA GLY A 75 14.22 9.20 -3.38
C GLY A 75 13.57 10.58 -3.42
N PRO A 76 14.16 11.60 -2.77
CA PRO A 76 13.71 12.97 -2.95
C PRO A 76 13.77 13.32 -4.45
N VAL A 77 12.66 13.84 -4.97
CA VAL A 77 12.59 14.43 -6.31
C VAL A 77 13.29 15.78 -6.34
#